data_AF-A0AAW2IQK7-F1
#
_entry.id   AF-A0AAW2IQK7-F1
#
_cell.length_a   1.000
_cell.length_b   1.000
_cell.length_c   1.000
_cell.angle_alpha   90.00
_cell.angle_beta   90.00
_cell.angle_gamma   90.00
#
_symmetry.space_group_name_H-M   'P 1'
#
loop_
_entity.id
_entity.type
_entity.pdbx_description
1 polymer ?
#
loop_
_entity_poly.entity_id
_entity_poly.type
_entity_poly.pdbx_seq_one_letter_code
_entity_poly.pdbx_strand_id
1 'polypeptide(L)'
;MRYKSEAFGRFKEYRLEVENQTNRKIKALRSDRGGEYLNGEFIDYLKENGILSQWTPPGTPQLNGVAERRNRTLLDMVRSMMSFTELPRPSGATHLRTAAKLLNIAPSKSVPQTPYEIWHGKPASYKYLRVWGSPAYVKRLVGDKLDSRSSLCRFIGYEGNCGILLL
;
A
#
# COMPACT_ATOMS: atom_id res chain seq x y z
N MET A 1 3.56 6.13 -7.31
CA MET A 1 3.82 7.57 -7.50
C MET A 1 5.33 7.76 -7.52
N ARG A 2 5.92 8.18 -8.64
CA ARG A 2 7.36 8.52 -8.72
C ARG A 2 7.60 10.02 -8.58
N TYR A 3 6.66 10.83 -9.07
CA TYR A 3 6.71 12.29 -9.03
C TYR A 3 5.47 12.88 -8.37
N LYS A 4 5.62 14.04 -7.72
CA LYS A 4 4.51 14.76 -7.09
C LYS A 4 3.41 15.17 -8.08
N SER A 5 3.76 15.44 -9.33
CA SER A 5 2.82 15.76 -10.41
C SER A 5 1.83 14.63 -10.71
N GLU A 6 2.18 13.37 -10.39
CA GLU A 6 1.29 12.23 -10.59
C GLU A 6 0.15 12.18 -9.56
N ALA A 7 0.23 12.95 -8.46
CA ALA A 7 -0.71 12.86 -7.34
C ALA A 7 -2.17 13.03 -7.78
N PHE A 8 -2.45 13.99 -8.66
CA PHE A 8 -3.80 14.23 -9.16
C PHE A 8 -4.35 13.04 -9.95
N GLY A 9 -3.57 12.52 -10.91
CA GLY A 9 -3.96 11.33 -11.68
C GLY A 9 -4.25 10.13 -10.77
N ARG A 10 -3.37 9.87 -9.80
CA ARG A 10 -3.55 8.78 -8.84
C ARG A 10 -4.75 8.98 -7.93
N PHE A 11 -5.07 10.21 -7.54
CA PHE A 11 -6.26 10.49 -6.75
C PHE A 11 -7.55 10.15 -7.50
N LYS A 12 -7.62 10.47 -8.81
CA LYS A 12 -8.77 10.12 -9.65
C LYS A 12 -8.98 8.60 -9.73
N GLU A 13 -7.90 7.86 -9.99
CA GLU A 13 -7.91 6.38 -10.00
C GLU A 13 -8.37 5.83 -8.64
N TYR A 14 -7.75 6.31 -7.55
CA TYR A 14 -8.05 5.86 -6.19
C TYR A 14 -9.51 6.13 -5.81
N ARG A 15 -10.05 7.32 -6.10
CA ARG A 15 -11.44 7.64 -5.81
C ARG A 15 -12.39 6.68 -6.52
N LEU A 16 -12.22 6.49 -7.83
CA LEU A 16 -13.09 5.60 -8.60
C LEU A 16 -13.05 4.18 -8.04
N GLU A 17 -11.86 3.69 -7.70
CA GLU A 17 -11.70 2.37 -7.08
C GLU A 17 -12.42 2.28 -5.73
N VAL A 18 -12.18 3.22 -4.82
CA VAL A 18 -12.74 3.22 -3.46
C VAL A 18 -14.24 3.36 -3.46
N GLU A 19 -14.78 4.30 -4.23
CA GLU A 19 -16.23 4.54 -4.26
C GLU A 19 -16.97 3.33 -4.85
N ASN A 20 -16.41 2.68 -5.87
CA ASN A 20 -17.00 1.48 -6.47
C ASN A 20 -16.89 0.24 -5.57
N GLN A 21 -15.76 0.04 -4.89
CA GLN A 21 -15.58 -1.12 -4.00
C GLN A 21 -16.44 -1.03 -2.74
N THR A 22 -16.63 0.17 -2.21
CA THR A 22 -17.31 0.37 -0.92
C THR A 22 -18.75 0.85 -1.04
N ASN A 23 -19.17 1.26 -2.24
CA ASN A 23 -20.44 1.96 -2.50
C ASN A 23 -20.64 3.19 -1.59
N ARG A 24 -19.54 3.87 -1.24
CA ARG A 24 -19.52 5.06 -0.38
C ARG A 24 -18.78 6.19 -1.09
N LYS A 25 -19.31 7.41 -1.00
CA LYS A 25 -18.68 8.60 -1.58
C LYS A 25 -17.62 9.21 -0.67
N ILE A 26 -16.51 9.67 -1.26
CA ILE A 26 -15.54 10.49 -0.55
C ILE A 26 -16.15 11.87 -0.33
N LYS A 27 -16.31 12.29 0.94
CA LYS A 27 -16.94 13.58 1.27
C LYS A 27 -15.96 14.72 1.44
N ALA A 28 -14.76 14.42 1.91
CA ALA A 28 -13.74 15.41 2.16
C ALA A 28 -12.34 14.82 1.93
N LEU A 29 -11.43 15.64 1.42
CA LEU A 29 -10.01 15.36 1.34
C LEU A 29 -9.29 16.30 2.32
N ARG A 30 -8.62 15.73 3.32
CA ARG A 30 -7.73 16.49 4.20
C ARG A 30 -6.29 16.28 3.76
N SER A 31 -5.60 17.37 3.46
CA SER A 31 -4.19 17.36 3.06
C SER A 31 -3.42 18.49 3.75
N ASP A 32 -2.10 18.40 3.71
CA ASP A 32 -1.25 19.55 3.95
C ASP A 32 -1.34 20.53 2.77
N ARG A 33 -0.62 21.66 2.88
CA ARG A 33 -0.47 22.63 1.79
C ARG A 33 0.63 22.23 0.80
N GLY A 34 0.87 20.94 0.59
CA GLY A 34 1.77 20.45 -0.44
C GLY A 34 1.30 20.90 -1.82
N GLY A 35 2.19 21.46 -2.63
CA GLY A 35 1.84 22.05 -3.93
C GLY A 35 1.09 21.10 -4.87
N GLU A 36 1.30 19.79 -4.74
CA GLU A 36 0.57 18.76 -5.47
C GLU A 36 -0.95 18.76 -5.23
N TYR A 37 -1.41 19.23 -4.06
CA TYR A 37 -2.83 19.33 -3.69
C TYR A 37 -3.43 20.72 -3.93
N LEU A 38 -2.57 21.72 -4.21
CA LEU A 38 -2.99 23.10 -4.44
C LEU A 38 -3.14 23.46 -5.92
N ASN A 39 -2.96 22.49 -6.82
CA ASN A 39 -3.19 22.68 -8.25
C ASN A 39 -4.67 23.05 -8.51
N GLY A 40 -4.91 24.09 -9.32
CA GLY A 40 -6.26 24.53 -9.71
C GLY A 40 -7.09 23.38 -10.30
N GLU A 41 -6.52 22.58 -11.19
CA GLU A 41 -7.21 21.42 -11.77
C GLU A 41 -7.65 20.41 -10.71
N PHE A 42 -6.83 20.20 -9.68
CA PHE A 42 -7.16 19.30 -8.58
C PHE A 42 -8.33 19.88 -7.79
N ILE A 43 -8.25 21.15 -7.42
CA ILE A 43 -9.28 21.84 -6.63
C ILE A 43 -10.62 21.84 -7.36
N ASP A 44 -10.62 22.14 -8.65
CA ASP A 44 -11.84 22.19 -9.46
C ASP A 44 -12.44 20.78 -9.62
N TYR A 45 -11.61 19.76 -9.83
CA TYR A 45 -12.07 18.38 -9.80
C TYR A 45 -12.71 17.99 -8.46
N LEU A 46 -12.15 18.42 -7.32
CA LEU A 46 -12.77 18.16 -6.01
C LEU A 46 -14.15 18.83 -5.91
N LYS A 47 -14.27 20.09 -6.33
CA LYS A 47 -15.53 20.85 -6.30
C LYS A 47 -16.60 20.21 -7.20
N GLU A 48 -16.25 19.88 -8.45
CA GLU A 48 -17.14 19.23 -9.42
C GLU A 48 -17.71 17.91 -8.88
N ASN A 49 -16.96 17.25 -8.00
CA ASN A 49 -17.32 15.98 -7.41
C ASN A 49 -17.87 16.08 -5.99
N GLY A 50 -18.14 17.30 -5.50
CA GLY A 50 -18.70 17.55 -4.18
C GLY A 50 -17.79 17.16 -3.02
N ILE A 51 -16.47 17.10 -3.24
CA ILE A 51 -15.47 16.73 -2.24
C ILE A 51 -14.95 18.00 -1.57
N LEU A 52 -15.20 18.14 -0.26
CA LEU A 52 -14.69 19.27 0.51
C LEU A 52 -13.16 19.17 0.68
N SER A 53 -12.44 20.18 0.20
CA SER A 53 -11.00 20.28 0.41
C SER A 53 -10.69 20.89 1.78
N GLN A 54 -9.96 20.19 2.64
CA GLN A 54 -9.59 20.59 4.01
C GLN A 54 -8.08 20.71 4.17
N TRP A 55 -7.57 21.92 4.38
CA TRP A 55 -6.15 22.20 4.30
C TRP A 55 -5.62 22.44 5.70
N THR A 56 -4.62 21.69 6.14
CA THR A 56 -4.02 21.96 7.44
C THR A 56 -3.18 23.24 7.38
N PRO A 57 -3.27 24.15 8.36
CA PRO A 57 -2.40 25.31 8.44
C PRO A 57 -0.91 24.93 8.40
N PRO A 58 -0.04 25.79 7.84
CA PRO A 58 1.41 25.62 7.94
C PRO A 58 1.86 25.46 9.40
N GLY A 59 2.84 24.60 9.64
CA GLY A 59 3.38 24.39 10.99
C GLY A 59 2.48 23.59 11.94
N THR A 60 1.39 22.99 11.46
CA THR A 60 0.47 22.16 12.27
C THR A 60 0.39 20.69 11.83
N PRO A 61 1.52 19.95 11.77
CA PRO A 61 1.56 18.55 11.34
C PRO A 61 0.62 17.64 12.15
N GLN A 62 0.33 18.01 13.39
CA GLN A 62 -0.61 17.29 14.27
C GLN A 62 -2.02 17.18 13.66
N LEU A 63 -2.45 18.17 12.86
CA LEU A 63 -3.75 18.16 12.17
C LEU A 63 -3.79 17.19 10.98
N ASN A 64 -2.62 16.82 10.45
CA ASN A 64 -2.44 15.74 9.47
C ASN A 64 -1.97 14.42 10.13
N GLY A 65 -2.05 14.35 11.46
CA GLY A 65 -1.39 13.31 12.24
C GLY A 65 -1.83 11.88 11.92
N VAL A 66 -3.05 11.67 11.37
CA VAL A 66 -3.50 10.34 10.96
C VAL A 66 -2.69 9.83 9.76
N ALA A 67 -2.58 10.64 8.71
CA ALA A 67 -1.82 10.28 7.51
C ALA A 67 -0.34 10.16 7.82
N GLU A 68 0.22 11.10 8.59
CA GLU A 68 1.63 11.06 8.99
C GLU A 68 1.98 9.84 9.84
N ARG A 69 1.15 9.50 10.84
CA ARG A 69 1.35 8.28 11.65
C ARG A 69 1.29 7.04 10.77
N ARG A 70 0.34 6.98 9.83
CA ARG A 70 0.20 5.83 8.93
C ARG A 70 1.43 5.67 8.03
N ASN A 71 1.92 6.77 7.45
CA ASN A 71 3.13 6.77 6.62
C ASN A 71 4.36 6.36 7.43
N ARG A 72 4.51 6.87 8.66
CA ARG A 72 5.60 6.48 9.55
C ARG A 72 5.57 4.97 9.86
N THR A 73 4.41 4.43 10.26
CA THR A 73 4.26 3.00 10.52
C THR A 73 4.62 2.15 9.29
N LEU A 74 4.19 2.54 8.09
CA LEU A 74 4.54 1.84 6.86
C LEU A 74 6.06 1.83 6.61
N LEU A 75 6.72 2.97 6.80
CA LEU A 75 8.17 3.07 6.63
C LEU A 75 8.93 2.26 7.69
N ASP A 76 8.46 2.24 8.93
CA ASP A 76 9.06 1.45 10.01
C ASP A 76 8.92 -0.06 9.75
N MET A 77 7.75 -0.50 9.26
CA MET A 77 7.55 -1.88 8.83
C MET A 77 8.48 -2.26 7.68
N VAL A 78 8.63 -1.39 6.67
CA VAL A 78 9.57 -1.64 5.56
C VAL A 78 11.00 -1.75 6.07
N ARG A 79 11.44 -0.86 6.97
CA ARG A 79 12.79 -0.93 7.58
C ARG A 79 13.00 -2.25 8.33
N SER A 80 12.02 -2.66 9.14
CA SER A 80 12.09 -3.90 9.91
C SER A 80 12.11 -5.16 9.01
N MET A 81 11.30 -5.19 7.95
CA MET A 81 11.32 -6.28 6.98
C MET A 81 12.69 -6.36 6.29
N MET A 82 13.23 -5.22 5.86
CA MET A 82 14.52 -5.17 5.19
C MET A 82 15.68 -5.52 6.12
N SER A 83 15.63 -5.18 7.40
CA SER A 83 16.69 -5.56 8.35
C SER A 83 16.76 -7.06 8.64
N PHE A 84 15.69 -7.81 8.31
CA PHE A 84 15.66 -9.26 8.51
C PHE A 84 16.45 -10.03 7.44
N THR A 85 16.83 -9.37 6.34
CA THR A 85 17.39 -10.06 5.17
C THR A 85 18.50 -9.24 4.52
N GLU A 86 19.56 -9.90 4.07
CA GLU A 86 20.65 -9.26 3.30
C GLU A 86 20.31 -9.09 1.81
N LEU A 87 19.02 -9.05 1.45
CA LEU A 87 18.61 -8.99 0.05
C LEU A 87 19.00 -7.65 -0.59
N PRO A 88 19.49 -7.66 -1.84
CA PRO A 88 19.69 -6.44 -2.61
C PRO A 88 18.39 -5.66 -2.62
N ARG A 89 18.42 -4.37 -2.24
CA ARG A 89 17.22 -3.52 -2.08
C ARG A 89 16.28 -3.70 -3.28
N PRO A 90 15.21 -4.50 -3.17
CA PRO A 90 14.31 -4.71 -4.29
C PRO A 90 13.49 -3.42 -4.51
N SER A 91 12.74 -3.33 -5.61
CA SER A 91 12.03 -2.09 -5.96
C SER A 91 11.21 -1.55 -4.78
N GLY A 92 11.37 -0.27 -4.43
CA GLY A 92 10.78 0.31 -3.21
C GLY A 92 9.26 0.20 -3.14
N ALA A 93 8.59 0.08 -4.29
CA ALA A 93 7.14 -0.12 -4.36
C ALA A 93 6.68 -1.47 -3.79
N THR A 94 7.50 -2.52 -3.89
CA THR A 94 7.14 -3.88 -3.48
C THR A 94 7.04 -4.01 -1.97
N HIS A 95 8.01 -3.45 -1.25
CA HIS A 95 8.09 -3.58 0.22
C HIS A 95 6.98 -2.76 0.85
N LEU A 96 6.75 -1.57 0.30
CA LEU A 96 5.67 -0.70 0.74
C LEU A 96 4.30 -1.36 0.51
N ARG A 97 4.08 -2.01 -0.64
CA ARG A 97 2.84 -2.74 -0.92
C ARG A 97 2.66 -3.93 0.04
N THR A 98 3.73 -4.65 0.34
CA THR A 98 3.72 -5.78 1.27
C THR A 98 3.43 -5.30 2.70
N ALA A 99 4.12 -4.26 3.17
CA ALA A 99 3.87 -3.64 4.45
C ALA A 99 2.44 -3.12 4.56
N ALA A 100 1.91 -2.46 3.53
CA ALA A 100 0.53 -2.00 3.49
C ALA A 100 -0.48 -3.16 3.55
N LYS A 101 -0.23 -4.25 2.82
CA LYS A 101 -1.08 -5.44 2.85
C LYS A 101 -1.10 -6.05 4.26
N LEU A 102 0.07 -6.23 4.89
CA LEU A 102 0.19 -6.74 6.26
C LEU A 102 -0.49 -5.83 7.27
N LEU A 103 -0.29 -4.51 7.15
CA LEU A 103 -0.86 -3.53 8.05
C LEU A 103 -2.39 -3.40 7.92
N ASN A 104 -2.95 -3.74 6.76
CA ASN A 104 -4.41 -3.74 6.55
C ASN A 104 -5.09 -5.00 7.12
N ILE A 105 -4.36 -6.11 7.31
CA ILE A 105 -4.90 -7.35 7.92
C ILE A 105 -4.46 -7.54 9.38
N ALA A 106 -3.63 -6.63 9.89
CA ALA A 106 -3.22 -6.62 11.29
C ALA A 106 -4.31 -6.02 12.17
N PRO A 107 -4.56 -6.57 13.37
CA PRO A 107 -5.48 -5.98 14.33
C PRO A 107 -4.95 -4.64 14.82
N SER A 108 -5.86 -3.77 15.26
CA SER A 108 -5.52 -2.48 15.88
C SER A 108 -6.12 -2.40 17.28
N LYS A 109 -5.54 -1.57 18.15
CA LYS A 109 -6.12 -1.33 19.48
C LYS A 109 -7.39 -0.47 19.44
N SER A 110 -7.58 0.31 18.38
CA SER A 110 -8.66 1.29 18.26
C SER A 110 -10.02 0.64 17.97
N VAL A 111 -10.03 -0.49 17.26
CA VAL A 111 -11.24 -1.19 16.83
C VAL A 111 -10.98 -2.71 16.83
N PRO A 112 -11.99 -3.55 17.17
CA PRO A 112 -11.81 -5.00 17.28
C PRO A 112 -11.56 -5.70 15.94
N GLN A 113 -11.96 -5.05 14.83
CA GLN A 113 -11.81 -5.56 13.47
C GLN A 113 -10.54 -5.00 12.80
N THR A 114 -9.99 -5.76 11.88
CA THR A 114 -8.89 -5.30 11.01
C THR A 114 -9.41 -4.30 9.97
N PRO A 115 -8.55 -3.39 9.44
CA PRO A 115 -8.93 -2.52 8.33
C PRO A 115 -9.49 -3.29 7.11
N TYR A 116 -8.97 -4.49 6.84
CA TYR A 116 -9.45 -5.38 5.79
C TYR A 116 -10.88 -5.84 6.04
N GLU A 117 -11.21 -6.25 7.27
CA GLU A 117 -12.57 -6.65 7.66
C GLU A 117 -13.55 -5.50 7.53
N ILE A 118 -13.15 -4.30 7.96
CA ILE A 118 -13.98 -3.10 7.83
C ILE A 118 -14.23 -2.76 6.35
N TRP A 119 -13.23 -2.97 5.50
CA TRP A 119 -13.33 -2.68 4.07
C TRP A 119 -14.16 -3.71 3.29
N HIS A 120 -13.96 -5.00 3.56
CA HIS A 120 -14.54 -6.10 2.77
C HIS A 120 -15.73 -6.80 3.45
N GLY A 121 -16.05 -6.45 4.69
CA GLY A 121 -17.13 -7.07 5.47
C GLY A 121 -16.85 -8.51 5.90
N LYS A 122 -15.61 -9.00 5.75
CA LYS A 122 -15.22 -10.38 6.09
C LYS A 122 -13.76 -10.49 6.52
N PRO A 123 -13.40 -11.48 7.35
CA PRO A 123 -12.03 -11.73 7.76
C PRO A 123 -11.09 -12.02 6.59
N ALA A 124 -9.85 -11.53 6.69
CA ALA A 124 -8.78 -11.92 5.78
C ALA A 124 -8.35 -13.37 6.07
N SER A 125 -7.90 -14.08 5.04
CA SER A 125 -7.20 -15.35 5.24
C SER A 125 -5.74 -15.09 5.61
N TYR A 126 -5.23 -15.76 6.64
CA TYR A 126 -3.82 -15.68 7.02
C TYR A 126 -2.97 -16.81 6.40
N LYS A 127 -3.61 -17.79 5.73
CA LYS A 127 -2.95 -19.01 5.22
C LYS A 127 -1.88 -18.74 4.16
N TYR A 128 -2.03 -17.64 3.41
CA TYR A 128 -1.09 -17.25 2.36
C TYR A 128 0.08 -16.41 2.88
N LEU A 129 0.10 -16.07 4.18
CA LEU A 129 1.19 -15.27 4.73
C LEU A 129 2.51 -16.04 4.71
N ARG A 130 3.57 -15.32 4.37
CA ARG A 130 4.94 -15.83 4.23
C ARG A 130 5.89 -14.84 4.88
N VAL A 131 6.90 -15.37 5.53
CA VAL A 131 7.94 -14.56 6.18
C VAL A 131 8.78 -13.90 5.09
N TRP A 132 9.01 -12.59 5.24
CA TRP A 132 9.90 -11.84 4.35
C TRP A 132 11.28 -12.51 4.26
N GLY A 133 11.79 -12.69 3.04
CA GLY A 133 13.08 -13.36 2.77
C GLY A 133 13.12 -14.86 2.98
N SER A 134 11.97 -15.49 3.27
CA SER A 134 11.92 -16.95 3.35
C SER A 134 12.31 -17.60 2.02
N PRO A 135 13.01 -18.76 2.05
CA PRO A 135 13.27 -19.54 0.85
C PRO A 135 12.00 -19.87 0.08
N ALA A 136 12.04 -19.70 -1.23
CA ALA A 136 10.99 -20.09 -2.15
C ALA A 136 11.60 -20.82 -3.35
N TYR A 137 10.88 -21.77 -3.94
CA TYR A 137 11.35 -22.51 -5.10
C TYR A 137 10.45 -22.19 -6.29
N VAL A 138 11.06 -21.70 -7.37
CA VAL A 138 10.36 -21.44 -8.64
C VAL A 138 10.60 -22.59 -9.58
N LYS A 139 9.53 -23.11 -10.18
CA LYS A 139 9.64 -24.15 -11.21
C LYS A 139 10.41 -23.61 -12.42
N ARG A 140 11.45 -24.33 -12.80
CA ARG A 140 12.20 -24.06 -14.03
C ARG A 140 11.43 -24.67 -15.20
N LEU A 141 11.01 -23.85 -16.16
CA LEU A 141 10.24 -24.29 -17.33
C LEU A 141 11.11 -24.86 -18.45
N VAL A 142 12.42 -24.60 -18.41
CA VAL A 142 13.38 -25.02 -19.43
C VAL A 142 14.52 -25.78 -18.75
N GLY A 143 14.80 -27.01 -19.18
CA GLY A 143 15.91 -27.80 -18.66
C GLY A 143 15.84 -29.27 -19.09
N ASP A 144 16.99 -29.91 -19.16
CA ASP A 144 17.12 -31.30 -19.62
C ASP A 144 16.54 -32.30 -18.62
N LYS A 145 16.48 -33.58 -19.01
CA LYS A 145 15.81 -34.64 -18.23
C LYS A 145 16.35 -34.76 -16.79
N LEU A 146 17.64 -34.47 -16.60
CA LEU A 146 18.37 -34.61 -15.33
C LEU A 146 18.63 -33.29 -14.60
N ASP A 147 18.29 -32.15 -15.18
CA ASP A 147 18.52 -30.85 -14.54
C ASP A 147 17.57 -30.62 -13.36
N SER A 148 18.01 -29.77 -12.42
CA SER A 148 17.15 -29.26 -11.36
C SER A 148 15.89 -28.62 -11.96
N ARG A 149 14.73 -29.10 -11.51
CA ARG A 149 13.41 -28.57 -11.91
C ARG A 149 13.03 -27.29 -11.18
N SER A 150 13.87 -26.79 -10.29
CA SER A 150 13.59 -25.58 -9.51
C SER A 150 14.81 -24.69 -9.29
N SER A 151 14.56 -23.39 -9.20
CA SER A 151 15.54 -22.40 -8.75
C SER A 151 15.17 -21.92 -7.35
N LEU A 152 16.16 -21.86 -6.46
CA LEU A 152 16.01 -21.25 -5.14
C LEU A 152 15.93 -19.73 -5.30
N CYS A 153 14.92 -19.14 -4.70
CA CYS A 153 14.63 -17.72 -4.63
C CYS A 153 14.25 -17.32 -3.20
N ARG A 154 13.97 -16.04 -3.00
CA ARG A 154 13.62 -15.43 -1.72
C ARG A 154 12.30 -14.70 -1.84
N PHE A 155 11.40 -14.92 -0.90
CA PHE A 155 10.12 -14.22 -0.88
C PHE A 155 10.30 -12.73 -0.58
N ILE A 156 9.87 -11.87 -1.51
CA ILE A 156 9.98 -10.41 -1.40
C ILE A 156 8.64 -9.70 -1.53
N GLY A 157 7.52 -10.39 -1.34
CA GLY A 157 6.23 -9.71 -1.21
C GLY A 157 5.08 -10.30 -2.01
N TYR A 158 3.98 -9.56 -2.07
CA TYR A 158 2.75 -10.00 -2.72
C TYR A 158 2.43 -9.18 -3.97
N GLU A 159 1.91 -9.86 -4.98
CA GLU A 159 1.41 -9.24 -6.21
C GLU A 159 -0.04 -9.65 -6.48
N GLY A 160 -0.92 -8.67 -6.66
CA GLY A 160 -2.34 -8.92 -6.85
C GLY A 160 -2.99 -9.73 -5.71
N ASN A 161 -3.99 -10.54 -6.07
CA ASN A 161 -4.75 -11.32 -5.10
C ASN A 161 -4.01 -12.59 -4.65
N CYS A 162 -3.33 -13.27 -5.58
CA CYS A 162 -2.74 -14.60 -5.33
C CYS A 162 -1.24 -14.69 -5.67
N GLY A 163 -0.65 -13.66 -6.26
CA GLY A 163 0.75 -13.67 -6.67
C GLY A 163 1.71 -13.40 -5.50
N ILE A 164 2.90 -13.97 -5.62
CA ILE A 164 4.04 -13.67 -4.77
C ILE A 164 5.19 -13.17 -5.64
N LEU A 165 5.96 -12.23 -5.11
CA LEU A 165 7.16 -11.72 -5.73
C LEU A 165 8.36 -12.41 -5.10
N LEU A 166 9.27 -12.88 -5.95
CA LEU A 166 10.44 -13.63 -5.57
C LEU A 166 11.69 -12.95 -6.15
N LEU A 167 12.79 -12.97 -5.39
CA LEU A 167 14.10 -12.49 -5.79
C LEU A 167 15.10 -13.64 -5.85
#